data_AF-A0A8J4S4D6-F1
#
_entry.id   AF-A0A8J4S4D6-F1
#
_cell.length_a   1.000
_cell.length_b   1.000
_cell.length_c   1.000
_cell.angle_alpha   90.00
_cell.angle_beta   90.00
_cell.angle_gamma   90.00
#
_symmetry.space_group_name_H-M   'P 1'
#
loop_
_entity.id
_entity.type
_entity.pdbx_description
1 polymer ?
#
loop_
_entity_poly.entity_id
_entity_poly.type
_entity_poly.pdbx_seq_one_letter_code
_entity_poly.pdbx_strand_id
1 'polypeptide(L)'
;MLAKVQDMLRRYDDVKLAVEGETPLRLQAEGKIKKLSEDQIAIDQEQVAREMKEEETRKAAEQARTEEQELLQQEAKAREAELQLREQLRIEALAVAANKKREEREKERAEQERQRLAEEEDRERLNASIQHGKEGLGNAITMLQDSTGSEALFHRSLGKLLAVVSNICSSPENAAFRHIPKDNANFHTDLGQYTGGHQCILALGFRELQQGDSTQPRAVFVLEEPDLSEDFDAWSNWFDELKDMKSLIESKF
;
A
#
# COMPACT_ATOMS: atom_id res chain seq x y z
N MET A 1 53.10 51.16 118.98
CA MET A 1 52.71 51.12 117.55
C MET A 1 53.78 50.48 116.65
N LEU A 2 55.08 50.48 116.97
CA LEU A 2 56.11 49.83 116.12
C LEU A 2 55.99 48.29 115.99
N ALA A 3 55.60 47.58 117.06
CA ALA A 3 55.58 46.10 117.06
C ALA A 3 54.56 45.47 116.08
N LYS A 4 53.42 46.15 115.82
CA LYS A 4 52.39 45.67 114.89
C LYS A 4 52.80 45.79 113.42
N VAL A 5 53.62 46.79 113.09
CA VAL A 5 54.12 47.00 111.71
C VAL A 5 55.21 45.99 111.39
N GLN A 6 56.07 45.66 112.35
CA GLN A 6 57.09 44.61 112.18
C GLN A 6 56.48 43.21 112.02
N ASP A 7 55.42 42.87 112.74
CA ASP A 7 54.74 41.56 112.56
C ASP A 7 54.05 41.46 111.19
N MET A 8 53.49 42.57 110.70
CA MET A 8 52.83 42.62 109.39
C MET A 8 53.83 42.52 108.23
N LEU A 9 55.00 43.17 108.36
CA LEU A 9 56.09 43.04 107.38
C LEU A 9 56.67 41.62 107.37
N ARG A 10 56.82 40.98 108.54
CA ARG A 10 57.30 39.59 108.61
C ARG A 10 56.35 38.61 107.93
N ARG A 11 55.04 38.75 108.16
CA ARG A 11 54.02 37.94 107.48
C ARG A 11 53.98 38.21 105.97
N TYR A 12 54.23 39.44 105.54
CA TYR A 12 54.31 39.78 104.13
C TYR A 12 55.54 39.14 103.48
N ASP A 13 56.71 39.18 104.13
CA ASP A 13 57.93 38.54 103.64
C ASP A 13 57.81 37.01 103.61
N ASP A 14 57.17 36.40 104.61
CA ASP A 14 56.92 34.95 104.64
C ASP A 14 55.95 34.50 103.52
N VAL A 15 54.91 35.28 103.24
CA VAL A 15 53.97 35.01 102.13
C VAL A 15 54.65 35.23 100.78
N LYS A 16 55.49 36.27 100.66
CA LYS A 16 56.24 36.56 99.44
C LYS A 16 57.25 35.45 99.12
N LEU A 17 57.96 34.94 100.13
CA LEU A 17 58.90 33.82 99.98
C LEU A 17 58.19 32.50 99.64
N ALA A 18 56.99 32.27 100.18
CA ALA A 18 56.19 31.09 99.82
C ALA A 18 55.72 31.13 98.35
N VAL A 19 55.35 32.30 97.84
CA VAL A 19 54.94 32.50 96.43
C VAL A 19 56.13 32.42 95.47
N GLU A 20 57.32 32.85 95.89
CA GLU A 20 58.55 32.74 95.09
C GLU A 20 59.13 31.31 95.08
N GLY A 21 58.82 30.48 96.08
CA GLY A 21 59.23 29.07 96.20
C GLY A 21 58.46 28.05 95.33
N GLU A 22 57.34 28.43 94.72
CA GLU A 22 56.52 27.56 93.83
C GLU A 22 56.98 27.55 92.35
N THR A 23 58.20 28.02 92.09
CA THR A 23 58.81 28.08 90.74
C THR A 23 58.87 26.73 89.98
N PRO A 24 59.12 25.56 90.62
CA PRO A 24 59.18 24.27 89.92
C PRO A 24 57.83 23.78 89.38
N LEU A 25 56.73 24.08 90.08
CA LEU A 25 55.37 23.67 89.70
C LEU A 25 54.85 24.47 88.50
N ARG A 26 55.20 25.76 88.40
CA ARG A 26 54.89 26.60 87.23
C ARG A 26 55.53 26.08 85.95
N LEU A 27 56.82 25.75 85.98
CA LEU A 27 57.53 25.21 84.82
C LEU A 27 56.98 23.84 84.38
N GLN A 28 56.57 22.99 85.33
CA GLN A 28 55.97 21.69 85.04
C GLN A 28 54.56 21.83 84.44
N ALA A 29 53.77 22.80 84.92
CA ALA A 29 52.46 23.13 84.36
C ALA A 29 52.59 23.72 82.95
N GLU A 30 53.51 24.66 82.73
CA GLU A 30 53.78 25.25 81.42
C GLU A 30 54.27 24.21 80.40
N GLY A 31 55.13 23.27 80.81
CA GLY A 31 55.58 22.17 79.96
C GLY A 31 54.46 21.18 79.60
N LYS A 32 53.51 20.92 80.52
CA LYS A 32 52.31 20.11 80.23
C LYS A 32 51.31 20.84 79.34
N ILE A 33 51.10 22.14 79.55
CA ILE A 33 50.25 22.98 78.71
C ILE A 33 50.81 23.01 77.29
N LYS A 34 52.13 23.16 77.14
CA LYS A 34 52.78 23.14 75.83
C LYS A 34 52.61 21.79 75.11
N LYS A 35 52.82 20.67 75.81
CA LYS A 35 52.58 19.34 75.25
C LYS A 35 51.12 19.11 74.86
N LEU A 36 50.16 19.48 75.72
CA LEU A 36 48.74 19.39 75.40
C LEU A 36 48.36 20.28 74.23
N SER A 37 48.98 21.45 74.08
CA SER A 37 48.76 22.32 72.92
C SER A 37 49.35 21.73 71.64
N GLU A 38 50.52 21.09 71.72
CA GLU A 38 51.15 20.40 70.58
C GLU A 38 50.33 19.16 70.17
N ASP A 39 49.83 18.39 71.13
CA ASP A 39 48.95 17.24 70.88
C ASP A 39 47.60 17.68 70.30
N GLN A 40 47.02 18.78 70.79
CA GLN A 40 45.78 19.33 70.24
C GLN A 40 45.98 19.80 68.79
N ILE A 41 47.08 20.48 68.49
CA ILE A 41 47.42 20.88 67.13
C ILE A 41 47.61 19.66 66.22
N ALA A 42 48.24 18.59 66.72
CA ALA A 42 48.42 17.35 65.96
C ALA A 42 47.08 16.65 65.68
N ILE A 43 46.16 16.61 66.65
CA ILE A 43 44.81 16.06 66.50
C ILE A 43 44.01 16.88 65.48
N ASP A 44 44.05 18.21 65.57
CA ASP A 44 43.34 19.10 64.66
C ASP A 44 43.88 18.97 63.22
N GLN A 45 45.21 18.84 63.06
CA GLN A 45 45.83 18.60 61.76
C GLN A 45 45.46 17.23 61.17
N GLU A 46 45.41 16.19 61.99
CA GLU A 46 44.98 14.86 61.54
C GLU A 46 43.49 14.86 61.14
N GLN A 47 42.65 15.56 61.90
CA GLN A 47 41.23 15.70 61.59
C GLN A 47 41.01 16.46 60.29
N VAL A 48 41.69 17.58 60.08
CA VAL A 48 41.66 18.33 58.82
C VAL A 48 42.16 17.46 57.66
N ALA A 49 43.23 16.69 57.85
CA ALA A 49 43.75 15.79 56.83
C ALA A 49 42.78 14.64 56.48
N ARG A 50 42.02 14.14 57.47
CA ARG A 50 40.97 13.14 57.25
C ARG A 50 39.77 13.74 56.51
N GLU A 51 39.31 14.91 56.92
CA GLU A 51 38.21 15.65 56.27
C GLU A 51 38.56 15.97 54.82
N MET A 52 39.78 16.43 54.54
CA MET A 52 40.27 16.67 53.17
C MET A 52 40.27 15.40 52.31
N LYS A 53 40.74 14.26 52.85
CA LYS A 53 40.71 12.97 52.14
C LYS A 53 39.29 12.46 51.91
N GLU A 54 38.40 12.63 52.87
CA GLU A 54 36.98 12.29 52.72
C GLU A 54 36.30 13.17 51.66
N GLU A 55 36.64 14.46 51.62
CA GLU A 55 36.12 15.37 50.60
C GLU A 55 36.67 15.05 49.20
N GLU A 56 37.96 14.73 49.08
CA GLU A 56 38.58 14.28 47.84
C GLU A 56 37.98 12.97 47.34
N THR A 57 37.77 11.99 48.21
CA THR A 57 37.13 10.72 47.84
C THR A 57 35.66 10.89 47.48
N ARG A 58 34.93 11.79 48.16
CA ARG A 58 33.55 12.16 47.77
C ARG A 58 33.51 12.82 46.41
N LYS A 59 34.39 13.79 46.15
CA LYS A 59 34.51 14.46 44.84
C LYS A 59 34.87 13.47 43.73
N ALA A 60 35.82 12.58 43.97
CA ALA A 60 36.20 11.54 43.02
C ALA A 60 35.04 10.55 42.76
N ALA A 61 34.29 10.16 43.79
CA ALA A 61 33.14 9.28 43.64
C ALA A 61 31.97 9.97 42.92
N GLU A 62 31.76 11.27 43.14
CA GLU A 62 30.76 12.08 42.44
C GLU A 62 31.12 12.24 40.96
N GLN A 63 32.39 12.55 40.67
CA GLN A 63 32.90 12.62 39.30
C GLN A 63 32.75 11.28 38.55
N ALA A 64 33.12 10.17 39.19
CA ALA A 64 32.95 8.84 38.61
C ALA A 64 31.47 8.52 38.31
N ARG A 65 30.54 8.92 39.20
CA ARG A 65 29.10 8.76 38.98
C ARG A 65 28.59 9.62 37.82
N THR A 66 29.06 10.87 37.71
CA THR A 66 28.67 11.75 36.60
C THR A 66 29.16 11.22 35.26
N GLU A 67 30.42 10.75 35.20
CA GLU A 67 30.98 10.14 33.99
C GLU A 67 30.23 8.86 33.59
N GLU A 68 29.94 7.98 34.55
CA GLU A 68 29.15 6.76 34.31
C GLU A 68 27.74 7.11 33.80
N GLN A 69 27.09 8.12 34.39
CA GLN A 69 25.78 8.58 33.95
C GLN A 69 25.81 9.21 32.55
N GLU A 70 26.86 9.95 32.20
CA GLU A 70 27.05 10.51 30.86
C GLU A 70 27.26 9.41 29.82
N LEU A 71 28.07 8.39 30.13
CA LEU A 71 28.28 7.24 29.24
C LEU A 71 26.98 6.47 29.00
N LEU A 72 26.21 6.20 30.06
CA LEU A 72 24.89 5.55 29.95
C LEU A 72 23.91 6.37 29.10
N GLN A 73 23.91 7.70 29.24
CA GLN A 73 23.07 8.58 28.42
C GLN A 73 23.50 8.58 26.94
N GLN A 74 24.81 8.59 26.68
CA GLN A 74 25.34 8.52 25.31
C GLN A 74 25.01 7.18 24.66
N GLU A 75 25.16 6.08 25.39
CA GLU A 75 24.80 4.75 24.90
C GLU A 75 23.30 4.62 24.64
N ALA A 76 22.45 5.14 25.52
CA ALA A 76 20.99 5.16 25.31
C ALA A 76 20.61 5.95 24.06
N LYS A 77 21.18 7.14 23.84
CA LYS A 77 20.96 7.95 22.64
C LYS A 77 21.44 7.24 21.38
N ALA A 78 22.59 6.57 21.42
CA ALA A 78 23.11 5.81 20.28
C ALA A 78 22.18 4.66 19.90
N ARG A 79 21.67 3.92 20.90
CA ARG A 79 20.69 2.84 20.69
C ARG A 79 19.37 3.37 20.12
N GLU A 80 18.85 4.49 20.63
CA GLU A 80 17.64 5.12 20.10
C GLU A 80 17.82 5.58 18.65
N ALA A 81 18.95 6.21 18.32
CA ALA A 81 19.27 6.64 16.96
C ALA A 81 19.37 5.44 15.99
N GLU A 82 19.96 4.32 16.43
CA GLU A 82 20.03 3.10 15.62
C GLU A 82 18.64 2.51 15.37
N LEU A 83 17.77 2.47 16.38
CA LEU A 83 16.39 2.01 16.24
C LEU A 83 15.59 2.90 15.29
N GLN A 84 15.74 4.23 15.40
CA GLN A 84 15.11 5.18 14.49
C GLN A 84 15.57 4.99 13.05
N LEU A 85 16.87 4.79 12.83
CA LEU A 85 17.40 4.54 11.50
C LEU A 85 16.86 3.24 10.92
N ARG A 86 16.83 2.16 11.71
CA ARG A 86 16.27 0.87 11.29
C ARG A 86 14.78 0.99 10.94
N GLU A 87 14.02 1.75 11.74
CA GLU A 87 12.59 1.97 11.47
C GLU A 87 12.37 2.83 10.22
N GLN A 88 13.17 3.88 10.01
CA GLN A 88 13.13 4.67 8.77
C GLN A 88 13.42 3.81 7.54
N LEU A 89 14.46 2.97 7.59
CA LEU A 89 14.79 2.04 6.50
C LEU A 89 13.65 1.04 6.25
N ARG A 90 12.99 0.58 7.31
CA ARG A 90 11.83 -0.32 7.19
C ARG A 90 10.66 0.38 6.52
N ILE A 91 10.34 1.61 6.92
CA ILE A 91 9.25 2.41 6.35
C ILE A 91 9.54 2.70 4.86
N GLU A 92 10.77 3.09 4.53
CA GLU A 92 11.20 3.34 3.15
C GLU A 92 11.09 2.08 2.29
N ALA A 93 11.55 0.93 2.79
CA ALA A 93 11.42 -0.35 2.09
C ALA A 93 9.95 -0.74 1.85
N LEU A 94 9.07 -0.50 2.83
CA LEU A 94 7.63 -0.73 2.68
C LEU A 94 7.00 0.23 1.67
N ALA A 95 7.42 1.50 1.64
CA ALA A 95 6.95 2.48 0.68
C ALA A 95 7.36 2.11 -0.75
N VAL A 96 8.61 1.67 -0.95
CA VAL A 96 9.10 1.18 -2.25
C VAL A 96 8.32 -0.06 -2.69
N ALA A 97 8.11 -1.03 -1.79
CA ALA A 97 7.32 -2.24 -2.11
C ALA A 97 5.85 -1.90 -2.44
N ALA A 98 5.25 -0.96 -1.72
CA ALA A 98 3.89 -0.48 -1.98
C ALA A 98 3.78 0.22 -3.33
N ASN A 99 4.74 1.08 -3.68
CA ASN A 99 4.78 1.76 -4.98
C ASN A 99 4.97 0.77 -6.13
N LYS A 100 5.91 -0.17 -6.00
CA LYS A 100 6.11 -1.22 -7.00
C LYS A 100 4.83 -2.02 -7.24
N LYS A 101 4.13 -2.40 -6.18
CA LYS A 101 2.85 -3.12 -6.28
C LYS A 101 1.74 -2.29 -6.91
N ARG A 102 1.73 -0.97 -6.71
CA ARG A 102 0.79 -0.06 -7.38
C ARG A 102 1.09 0.02 -8.87
N GLU A 103 2.36 0.19 -9.24
CA GLU A 103 2.80 0.22 -10.64
C GLU A 103 2.50 -1.09 -11.37
N GLU A 104 2.72 -2.25 -10.73
CA GLU A 104 2.36 -3.56 -11.30
C GLU A 104 0.86 -3.66 -11.60
N ARG A 105 0.00 -3.30 -10.63
CA ARG A 105 -1.46 -3.28 -10.84
C ARG A 105 -1.92 -2.27 -11.88
N GLU A 106 -1.21 -1.16 -12.02
CA GLU A 106 -1.51 -0.16 -13.04
C GLU A 106 -1.13 -0.67 -14.42
N LYS A 107 0.03 -1.33 -14.56
CA LYS A 107 0.44 -2.01 -15.80
C LYS A 107 -0.53 -3.12 -16.17
N GLU A 108 -0.91 -3.97 -15.24
CA GLU A 108 -1.90 -5.05 -15.48
C GLU A 108 -3.25 -4.48 -15.94
N ARG A 109 -3.74 -3.42 -15.30
CA ARG A 109 -4.98 -2.75 -15.73
C ARG A 109 -4.86 -2.12 -17.11
N ALA A 110 -3.75 -1.43 -17.39
CA ALA A 110 -3.51 -0.83 -18.69
C ALA A 110 -3.36 -1.87 -19.80
N GLU A 111 -2.77 -3.03 -19.52
CA GLU A 111 -2.66 -4.14 -20.47
C GLU A 111 -4.02 -4.79 -20.73
N GLN A 112 -4.81 -5.03 -19.68
CA GLN A 112 -6.18 -5.53 -19.83
C GLN A 112 -7.06 -4.57 -20.63
N GLU A 113 -6.96 -3.26 -20.38
CA GLU A 113 -7.69 -2.25 -21.14
C GLU A 113 -7.27 -2.23 -22.61
N ARG A 114 -5.97 -2.31 -22.91
CA ARG A 114 -5.47 -2.43 -24.28
C ARG A 114 -5.99 -3.67 -24.98
N GLN A 115 -6.02 -4.82 -24.30
CA GLN A 115 -6.56 -6.05 -24.85
C GLN A 115 -8.05 -5.90 -25.18
N ARG A 116 -8.83 -5.32 -24.26
CA ARG A 116 -10.27 -5.07 -24.48
C ARG A 116 -10.51 -4.11 -25.65
N LEU A 117 -9.74 -3.04 -25.76
CA LEU A 117 -9.82 -2.10 -26.88
C LEU A 117 -9.46 -2.78 -28.20
N ALA A 118 -8.42 -3.61 -28.24
CA ALA A 118 -8.04 -4.35 -29.43
C ALA A 118 -9.13 -5.36 -29.86
N GLU A 119 -9.72 -6.10 -28.91
CA GLU A 119 -10.84 -7.01 -29.18
C GLU A 119 -12.09 -6.26 -29.68
N GLU A 120 -12.35 -5.07 -29.16
CA GLU A 120 -13.43 -4.20 -29.62
C GLU A 120 -13.17 -3.67 -31.04
N GLU A 121 -11.97 -3.17 -31.32
CA GLU A 121 -11.57 -2.74 -32.66
C GLU A 121 -11.66 -3.89 -33.68
N ASP A 122 -11.19 -5.09 -33.33
CA ASP A 122 -11.26 -6.25 -34.23
C ASP A 122 -12.72 -6.65 -34.51
N ARG A 123 -13.59 -6.51 -33.52
CA ARG A 123 -15.03 -6.75 -33.67
C ARG A 123 -15.71 -5.69 -34.53
N GLU A 124 -15.38 -4.41 -34.35
CA GLU A 124 -15.86 -3.33 -35.20
C GLU A 124 -15.38 -3.51 -36.65
N ARG A 125 -14.12 -3.88 -36.84
CA ARG A 125 -13.56 -4.21 -38.16
C ARG A 125 -14.31 -5.37 -38.80
N LEU A 126 -14.62 -6.42 -38.05
CA LEU A 126 -15.41 -7.55 -38.55
C LEU A 126 -16.82 -7.10 -38.97
N ASN A 127 -17.51 -6.35 -38.10
CA ASN A 127 -18.84 -5.81 -38.38
C ASN A 127 -18.85 -4.90 -39.62
N ALA A 128 -17.78 -4.12 -39.84
CA ALA A 128 -17.64 -3.22 -40.99
C ALA A 128 -17.16 -3.94 -42.27
N SER A 129 -16.50 -5.08 -42.15
CA SER A 129 -15.92 -5.81 -43.30
C SER A 129 -16.97 -6.48 -44.19
N ILE A 130 -18.15 -6.76 -43.64
CA ILE A 130 -19.23 -7.44 -44.35
C ILE A 130 -20.25 -6.41 -44.81
N GLN A 131 -20.50 -6.38 -46.12
CA GLN A 131 -21.55 -5.54 -46.69
C GLN A 131 -22.92 -6.01 -46.21
N HIS A 132 -23.71 -5.10 -45.66
CA HIS A 132 -25.09 -5.37 -45.26
C HIS A 132 -26.01 -5.43 -46.50
N GLY A 133 -27.01 -6.30 -46.48
CA GLY A 133 -28.07 -6.39 -47.48
C GLY A 133 -27.88 -7.53 -48.48
N LYS A 134 -28.70 -7.53 -49.53
CA LYS A 134 -28.80 -8.63 -50.52
C LYS A 134 -27.46 -9.02 -51.15
N GLU A 135 -26.62 -8.05 -51.49
CA GLU A 135 -25.34 -8.30 -52.17
C GLU A 135 -24.37 -9.03 -51.24
N GLY A 136 -24.14 -8.52 -50.04
CA GLY A 136 -23.29 -9.17 -49.06
C GLY A 136 -23.82 -10.54 -48.64
N LEU A 137 -25.14 -10.68 -48.52
CA LEU A 137 -25.78 -11.96 -48.21
C LEU A 137 -25.59 -12.97 -49.33
N GLY A 138 -25.72 -12.57 -50.60
CA GLY A 138 -25.45 -13.42 -51.76
C GLY A 138 -24.00 -13.93 -51.80
N ASN A 139 -23.04 -13.05 -51.50
CA ASN A 139 -21.63 -13.42 -51.41
C ASN A 139 -21.37 -14.40 -50.25
N ALA A 140 -21.96 -14.15 -49.09
CA ALA A 140 -21.84 -15.02 -47.93
C ALA A 140 -22.47 -16.41 -48.14
N ILE A 141 -23.63 -16.47 -48.82
CA ILE A 141 -24.28 -17.73 -49.19
C ILE A 141 -23.40 -18.53 -50.16
N THR A 142 -22.73 -17.85 -51.09
CA THR A 142 -21.78 -18.51 -52.01
C THR A 142 -20.60 -19.12 -51.23
N MET A 143 -20.02 -18.37 -50.29
CA MET A 143 -18.97 -18.90 -49.40
C MET A 143 -19.45 -20.09 -48.56
N LEU A 144 -20.70 -20.04 -48.09
CA LEU A 144 -21.34 -21.12 -47.33
C LEU A 144 -21.51 -22.38 -48.19
N GLN A 145 -21.93 -22.22 -49.45
CA GLN A 145 -22.04 -23.31 -50.41
C GLN A 145 -20.68 -23.96 -50.66
N ASP A 146 -19.64 -23.16 -50.89
CA ASP A 146 -18.29 -23.64 -51.12
C ASP A 146 -17.71 -24.36 -49.89
N SER A 147 -17.97 -23.84 -48.69
CA SER A 147 -17.42 -24.39 -47.43
C SER A 147 -18.10 -25.66 -46.95
N THR A 148 -19.38 -25.87 -47.28
CA THR A 148 -20.12 -27.06 -46.85
C THR A 148 -19.73 -28.29 -47.65
N GLY A 149 -19.35 -28.13 -48.92
CA GLY A 149 -18.88 -29.20 -49.81
C GLY A 149 -19.92 -30.29 -50.12
N SER A 150 -21.16 -30.15 -49.65
CA SER A 150 -22.24 -31.11 -49.80
C SER A 150 -23.58 -30.38 -49.85
N GLU A 151 -24.37 -30.65 -50.89
CA GLU A 151 -25.69 -30.06 -51.10
C GLU A 151 -26.63 -30.26 -49.90
N ALA A 152 -26.63 -31.45 -49.29
CA ALA A 152 -27.44 -31.72 -48.10
C ALA A 152 -27.05 -30.87 -46.87
N LEU A 153 -25.75 -30.59 -46.69
CA LEU A 153 -25.25 -29.75 -45.60
C LEU A 153 -25.56 -28.28 -45.89
N PHE A 154 -25.34 -27.86 -47.13
CA PHE A 154 -25.72 -26.53 -47.61
C PHE A 154 -27.21 -26.25 -47.38
N HIS A 155 -28.10 -27.14 -47.80
CA HIS A 155 -29.56 -26.99 -47.60
C HIS A 155 -29.93 -26.95 -46.12
N ARG A 156 -29.25 -27.74 -45.27
CA ARG A 156 -29.46 -27.70 -43.82
C ARG A 156 -29.05 -26.33 -43.24
N SER A 157 -27.88 -25.82 -43.60
CA SER A 157 -27.38 -24.51 -43.17
C SER A 157 -28.27 -23.38 -43.67
N LEU A 158 -28.69 -23.44 -44.93
CA LEU A 158 -29.60 -22.46 -45.54
C LEU A 158 -30.99 -22.50 -44.89
N GLY A 159 -31.50 -23.69 -44.58
CA GLY A 159 -32.74 -23.86 -43.83
C GLY A 159 -32.66 -23.27 -42.41
N LYS A 160 -31.51 -23.39 -41.75
CA LYS A 160 -31.28 -22.74 -40.45
C LYS A 160 -31.28 -21.22 -40.57
N LEU A 161 -30.59 -20.68 -41.59
CA LEU A 161 -30.56 -19.25 -41.88
C LEU A 161 -31.97 -18.72 -42.20
N LEU A 162 -32.73 -19.43 -43.03
CA LEU A 162 -34.11 -19.09 -43.36
C LEU A 162 -35.01 -19.08 -42.12
N ALA A 163 -34.83 -20.04 -41.20
CA ALA A 163 -35.59 -20.08 -39.96
C ALA A 163 -35.31 -18.86 -39.07
N VAL A 164 -34.04 -18.40 -38.99
CA VAL A 164 -33.69 -17.18 -38.25
C VAL A 164 -34.46 -15.98 -38.79
N VAL A 165 -34.34 -15.71 -40.10
CA VAL A 165 -34.99 -14.54 -40.72
C VAL A 165 -36.52 -14.68 -40.68
N SER A 166 -37.06 -15.88 -40.89
CA SER A 166 -38.50 -16.14 -40.84
C SER A 166 -39.10 -15.89 -39.46
N ASN A 167 -38.40 -16.26 -38.38
CA ASN A 167 -38.86 -15.98 -37.03
C ASN A 167 -38.92 -14.46 -36.76
N ILE A 168 -37.93 -13.70 -37.23
CA ILE A 168 -37.91 -12.24 -37.11
C ILE A 168 -39.04 -11.62 -37.94
N CYS A 169 -39.22 -12.04 -39.19
CA CYS A 169 -40.30 -11.52 -40.04
C CYS A 169 -41.70 -11.85 -39.50
N SER A 170 -41.86 -12.95 -38.75
CA SER A 170 -43.15 -13.37 -38.20
C SER A 170 -43.50 -12.67 -36.89
N SER A 171 -42.51 -12.26 -36.12
CA SER A 171 -42.67 -11.57 -34.83
C SER A 171 -41.55 -10.55 -34.64
N PRO A 172 -41.55 -9.45 -35.41
CA PRO A 172 -40.46 -8.47 -35.37
C PRO A 172 -40.32 -7.85 -33.97
N GLU A 173 -41.39 -7.65 -33.22
CA GLU A 173 -41.37 -7.13 -31.84
C GLU A 173 -40.66 -8.05 -30.84
N ASN A 174 -40.45 -9.33 -31.16
CA ASN A 174 -39.81 -10.27 -30.26
C ASN A 174 -38.28 -10.18 -30.36
N ALA A 175 -37.70 -9.40 -29.43
CA ALA A 175 -36.26 -9.21 -29.35
C ALA A 175 -35.45 -10.53 -29.21
N ALA A 176 -36.04 -11.61 -28.66
CA ALA A 176 -35.32 -12.88 -28.50
C ALA A 176 -34.90 -13.50 -29.84
N PHE A 177 -35.65 -13.25 -30.93
CA PHE A 177 -35.27 -13.73 -32.27
C PHE A 177 -34.15 -12.92 -32.92
N ARG A 178 -33.86 -11.74 -32.38
CA ARG A 178 -32.80 -10.84 -32.83
C ARG A 178 -31.51 -10.96 -32.01
N HIS A 179 -31.45 -11.95 -31.12
CA HIS A 179 -30.27 -12.24 -30.29
C HIS A 179 -29.83 -13.69 -30.50
N ILE A 180 -28.62 -13.87 -31.01
CA ILE A 180 -28.04 -15.20 -31.25
C ILE A 180 -26.72 -15.30 -30.48
N PRO A 181 -26.67 -16.04 -29.37
CA PRO A 181 -25.40 -16.30 -28.68
C PRO A 181 -24.42 -16.99 -29.61
N LYS A 182 -23.20 -16.46 -29.72
CA LYS A 182 -22.19 -16.98 -30.66
C LYS A 182 -21.70 -18.39 -30.26
N ASP A 183 -21.78 -18.71 -28.98
CA ASP A 183 -21.47 -20.02 -28.39
C ASP A 183 -22.63 -21.02 -28.46
N ASN A 184 -23.77 -20.65 -29.05
CA ASN A 184 -24.91 -21.55 -29.20
C ASN A 184 -24.54 -22.76 -30.05
N ALA A 185 -24.54 -23.95 -29.44
CA ALA A 185 -24.15 -25.20 -30.09
C ALA A 185 -24.97 -25.51 -31.36
N ASN A 186 -26.27 -25.18 -31.37
CA ASN A 186 -27.12 -25.42 -32.55
C ASN A 186 -26.75 -24.47 -33.68
N PHE A 187 -26.43 -23.21 -33.36
CA PHE A 187 -25.93 -22.26 -34.36
C PHE A 187 -24.60 -22.73 -34.91
N HIS A 188 -23.64 -23.09 -34.06
CA HIS A 188 -22.31 -23.52 -34.48
C HIS A 188 -22.36 -24.78 -35.34
N THR A 189 -23.13 -25.79 -34.92
CA THR A 189 -23.26 -27.06 -35.65
C THR A 189 -23.92 -26.90 -37.02
N ASP A 190 -24.92 -26.05 -37.15
CA ASP A 190 -25.69 -25.97 -38.39
C ASP A 190 -25.22 -24.87 -39.34
N LEU A 191 -24.57 -23.82 -38.84
CA LEU A 191 -24.21 -22.64 -39.63
C LEU A 191 -22.83 -22.10 -39.28
N GLY A 192 -22.54 -21.91 -37.99
CA GLY A 192 -21.34 -21.21 -37.53
C GLY A 192 -20.01 -21.92 -37.81
N GLN A 193 -19.98 -23.23 -37.99
CA GLN A 193 -18.76 -23.98 -38.30
C GLN A 193 -18.27 -23.80 -39.74
N TYR A 194 -19.13 -23.34 -40.65
CA TYR A 194 -18.80 -23.17 -42.06
C TYR A 194 -18.38 -21.74 -42.37
N THR A 195 -17.40 -21.59 -43.26
CA THR A 195 -17.05 -20.29 -43.84
C THR A 195 -18.28 -19.74 -44.56
N GLY A 196 -18.61 -18.46 -44.38
CA GLY A 196 -19.84 -17.87 -44.91
C GLY A 196 -20.99 -17.85 -43.89
N GLY A 197 -21.02 -18.77 -42.91
CA GLY A 197 -22.14 -18.85 -41.96
C GLY A 197 -22.25 -17.61 -41.05
N HIS A 198 -21.13 -17.17 -40.49
CA HIS A 198 -21.06 -15.92 -39.72
C HIS A 198 -21.31 -14.70 -40.61
N GLN A 199 -20.76 -14.71 -41.82
CA GLN A 199 -20.93 -13.64 -42.80
C GLN A 199 -22.39 -13.49 -43.23
N CYS A 200 -23.16 -14.58 -43.32
CA CYS A 200 -24.60 -14.52 -43.59
C CYS A 200 -25.34 -13.77 -42.48
N ILE A 201 -24.99 -14.02 -41.21
CA ILE A 201 -25.60 -13.33 -40.07
C ILE A 201 -25.25 -11.83 -40.10
N LEU A 202 -23.99 -11.48 -40.31
CA LEU A 202 -23.56 -10.08 -40.41
C LEU A 202 -24.20 -9.37 -41.62
N ALA A 203 -24.30 -10.05 -42.77
CA ALA A 203 -24.94 -9.51 -43.96
C ALA A 203 -26.45 -9.34 -43.85
N LEU A 204 -27.10 -10.01 -42.89
CA LEU A 204 -28.50 -9.76 -42.50
C LEU A 204 -28.67 -8.52 -41.61
N GLY A 205 -27.57 -7.85 -41.23
CA GLY A 205 -27.58 -6.64 -40.42
C GLY A 205 -27.31 -6.89 -38.93
N PHE A 206 -27.07 -8.14 -38.52
CA PHE A 206 -26.63 -8.40 -37.16
C PHE A 206 -25.24 -7.83 -36.94
N ARG A 207 -24.97 -7.38 -35.72
CA ARG A 207 -23.66 -6.97 -35.25
C ARG A 207 -23.20 -7.89 -34.14
N GLU A 208 -21.93 -8.24 -34.14
CA GLU A 208 -21.33 -8.89 -32.99
C GLU A 208 -21.14 -7.86 -31.87
N LEU A 209 -21.73 -8.14 -30.71
CA LEU A 209 -21.62 -7.34 -29.49
C LEU A 209 -21.18 -8.21 -28.32
N GLN A 210 -20.54 -7.60 -27.33
CA GLN A 210 -20.24 -8.24 -26.06
C GLN A 210 -21.35 -7.91 -25.06
N GLN A 211 -22.08 -8.93 -24.60
CA GLN A 211 -23.14 -8.81 -23.59
C GLN A 211 -22.76 -9.60 -22.32
N GLY A 212 -23.32 -9.22 -21.18
CA GLY A 212 -23.07 -9.85 -19.88
C GLY A 212 -22.20 -9.00 -18.95
N ASP A 213 -22.03 -9.48 -17.72
CA ASP A 213 -21.22 -8.80 -16.72
C ASP A 213 -19.73 -8.84 -17.07
N SER A 214 -18.96 -7.90 -16.52
CA SER A 214 -17.50 -7.83 -16.68
C SER A 214 -16.75 -9.11 -16.27
N THR A 215 -17.40 -9.99 -15.51
CA THR A 215 -16.85 -11.27 -15.05
C THR A 215 -17.14 -12.44 -15.99
N GLN A 216 -18.19 -12.35 -16.82
CA GLN A 216 -18.57 -13.38 -17.80
C GLN A 216 -19.07 -12.74 -19.09
N PRO A 217 -18.18 -12.05 -19.84
CA PRO A 217 -18.55 -11.50 -21.13
C PRO A 217 -18.90 -12.62 -22.12
N ARG A 218 -19.96 -12.41 -22.91
CA ARG A 218 -20.40 -13.34 -23.95
C ARG A 218 -20.58 -12.59 -25.27
N ALA A 219 -20.03 -13.15 -26.34
CA ALA A 219 -20.26 -12.62 -27.68
C ALA A 219 -21.65 -13.05 -28.18
N VAL A 220 -22.44 -12.09 -28.65
CA VAL A 220 -23.80 -12.29 -29.12
C VAL A 220 -23.98 -11.52 -30.43
N PHE A 221 -24.58 -12.15 -31.44
CA PHE A 221 -25.06 -11.43 -32.62
C PHE A 221 -26.39 -10.78 -32.28
N VAL A 222 -26.46 -9.46 -32.47
CA VAL A 222 -27.64 -8.66 -32.19
C VAL A 222 -28.07 -7.91 -33.43
N LEU A 223 -29.35 -8.02 -33.78
CA LEU A 223 -29.97 -7.19 -34.80
C LEU A 223 -30.71 -6.05 -34.12
N GLU A 224 -30.17 -4.84 -34.22
CA GLU A 224 -30.74 -3.63 -33.60
C GLU A 224 -31.87 -3.07 -34.46
N GLU A 225 -32.92 -2.58 -33.80
CA GLU A 225 -33.95 -1.79 -34.47
C GLU A 225 -33.40 -0.39 -34.78
N PRO A 226 -33.78 0.22 -35.92
CA PRO A 226 -33.42 1.59 -36.21
C PRO A 226 -34.04 2.56 -35.19
N ASP A 227 -33.32 3.62 -34.87
CA ASP A 227 -33.84 4.70 -34.01
C ASP A 227 -34.88 5.52 -34.79
N LEU A 228 -36.11 5.51 -34.29
CA LEU A 228 -37.26 6.21 -34.87
C LEU A 228 -37.30 7.70 -34.49
N SER A 229 -36.37 8.19 -33.68
CA SER A 229 -36.35 9.59 -33.23
C SER A 229 -36.11 10.58 -34.37
N GLU A 230 -35.35 10.18 -35.39
CA GLU A 230 -34.95 11.03 -36.52
C GLU A 230 -35.62 10.64 -37.85
N ASP A 231 -35.92 9.35 -38.08
CA ASP A 231 -36.54 8.83 -39.30
C ASP A 231 -37.68 7.86 -38.97
N PHE A 232 -38.91 8.31 -39.22
CA PHE A 232 -40.12 7.51 -38.96
C PHE A 232 -40.28 6.33 -39.94
N ASP A 233 -39.68 6.41 -41.13
CA ASP A 233 -39.77 5.36 -42.15
C ASP A 233 -38.64 4.32 -42.01
N ALA A 234 -37.64 4.59 -41.17
CA ALA A 234 -36.48 3.73 -40.99
C ALA A 234 -36.86 2.29 -40.61
N TRP A 235 -37.87 2.11 -39.75
CA TRP A 235 -38.33 0.78 -39.37
C TRP A 235 -38.98 0.03 -40.54
N SER A 236 -39.80 0.70 -41.34
CA SER A 236 -40.45 0.09 -42.51
C SER A 236 -39.39 -0.34 -43.53
N ASN A 237 -38.42 0.53 -43.82
CA ASN A 237 -37.32 0.24 -44.74
C ASN A 237 -36.48 -0.95 -44.24
N TRP A 238 -36.08 -0.93 -42.97
CA TRP A 238 -35.35 -2.04 -42.33
C TRP A 238 -36.11 -3.36 -42.40
N PHE A 239 -37.41 -3.34 -42.13
CA PHE A 239 -38.23 -4.55 -42.15
C PHE A 239 -38.47 -5.08 -43.57
N ASP A 240 -38.64 -4.19 -44.55
CA ASP A 240 -38.79 -4.57 -45.95
C ASP A 240 -37.47 -5.13 -46.50
N GLU A 241 -36.31 -4.57 -46.14
CA GLU A 241 -34.99 -5.15 -46.45
C GLU A 241 -34.83 -6.58 -45.90
N LEU A 242 -35.30 -6.85 -44.68
CA LEU A 242 -35.29 -8.21 -44.11
C LEU A 242 -36.15 -9.19 -44.90
N LYS A 243 -37.36 -8.79 -45.33
CA LYS A 243 -38.22 -9.64 -46.19
C LYS A 243 -37.59 -9.91 -47.53
N ASP A 244 -36.91 -8.91 -48.05
CA ASP A 244 -36.18 -8.96 -49.31
C ASP A 244 -35.00 -9.94 -49.24
N MET A 245 -34.25 -9.92 -48.14
CA MET A 245 -33.20 -10.91 -47.85
C MET A 245 -33.76 -12.30 -47.60
N LYS A 246 -34.91 -12.41 -46.90
CA LYS A 246 -35.65 -13.68 -46.75
C LYS A 246 -35.99 -14.28 -48.11
N SER A 247 -36.55 -13.49 -49.01
CA SER A 247 -36.94 -13.92 -50.36
C SER A 247 -35.72 -14.39 -51.17
N LEU A 248 -34.57 -13.73 -51.00
CA LEU A 248 -33.32 -14.19 -51.60
C LEU A 248 -32.92 -15.58 -51.08
N ILE A 249 -32.99 -15.81 -49.77
CA ILE A 249 -32.67 -17.13 -49.18
C ILE A 249 -33.64 -18.20 -49.69
N GLU A 250 -34.93 -17.90 -49.75
CA GLU A 250 -35.96 -18.82 -50.28
C GLU A 250 -35.71 -19.17 -51.75
N SER A 251 -35.21 -18.24 -52.56
CA SER A 251 -34.89 -18.49 -53.98
C SER A 251 -33.67 -19.40 -54.19
N LYS A 252 -32.86 -19.61 -53.14
CA LYS A 252 -31.65 -20.45 -53.14
C LYS A 252 -31.88 -21.83 -52.53
N PHE A 253 -33.08 -22.06 -51.98
CA PHE A 253 -33.53 -23.33 -51.43
C PHE A 253 -34.04 -24.25 -52.55
#